data_AF-A0A950D825-F1
#
_entry.id   AF-A0A950D825-F1
#
_cell.length_a   1.000
_cell.length_b   1.000
_cell.length_c   1.000
_cell.angle_alpha   90.00
_cell.angle_beta   90.00
_cell.angle_gamma   90.00
#
_symmetry.space_group_name_H-M   'P 1'
#
loop_
_entity.id
_entity.type
_entity.pdbx_description
1 polymer ?
#
loop_
_entity_poly.entity_id
_entity_poly.type
_entity_poly.pdbx_seq_one_letter_code
_entity_poly.pdbx_strand_id
1 'polypeptide(L)'
;MSSAPPSELSHGIEIEYKAFARSFFQNAPEAAVLYLVATCSYGSTGFTIFFERDSGQFKLMEQPPTGIVNFLQTFYAASWPTQGVSFESELPTHVTILDAQGEHKVEVKPWR
;
A
#
# COMPACT_ATOMS: atom_id res chain seq x y z
N MET A 1 6.19 -0.72 29.58
CA MET A 1 6.10 -1.14 28.17
C MET A 1 5.20 -0.14 27.48
N SER A 2 5.70 0.65 26.52
CA SER A 2 4.86 1.57 25.76
C SER A 2 4.04 0.74 24.78
N SER A 3 2.71 0.81 24.84
CA SER A 3 1.85 0.25 23.79
C SER A 3 2.17 0.93 22.47
N ALA A 4 2.22 0.15 21.37
CA ALA A 4 2.30 0.73 20.04
C ALA A 4 1.10 1.68 19.82
N PRO A 5 1.28 2.80 19.10
CA PRO A 5 0.16 3.68 18.77
C PRO A 5 -0.91 2.88 18.01
N PRO A 6 -2.20 3.14 18.26
CA PRO A 6 -3.28 2.49 17.54
C PRO A 6 -3.17 2.82 16.04
N SER A 7 -3.42 1.82 15.21
CA SER A 7 -3.49 1.97 13.75
C SER A 7 -4.95 2.08 13.31
N GLU A 8 -5.22 2.93 12.34
CA GLU A 8 -6.54 3.07 11.71
C GLU A 8 -6.41 3.24 10.20
N LEU A 9 -7.54 3.27 9.48
CA LEU A 9 -7.51 3.58 8.03
C LEU A 9 -6.97 5.00 7.82
N SER A 10 -6.18 5.19 6.77
CA SER A 10 -5.54 6.48 6.54
C SER A 10 -6.53 7.58 6.18
N HIS A 11 -6.40 8.73 6.84
CA HIS A 11 -7.12 9.98 6.58
C HIS A 11 -6.24 11.01 5.85
N GLY A 12 -5.14 10.56 5.23
CA GLY A 12 -4.31 11.41 4.40
C GLY A 12 -5.15 12.19 3.37
N ILE A 13 -4.73 13.42 3.07
CA ILE A 13 -5.31 14.22 2.00
C ILE A 13 -4.47 14.06 0.74
N GLU A 14 -5.10 14.25 -0.43
CA GLU A 14 -4.45 14.15 -1.74
C GLU A 14 -3.71 12.80 -1.94
N ILE A 15 -4.35 11.71 -1.51
CA ILE A 15 -3.73 10.38 -1.61
C ILE A 15 -3.57 9.99 -3.09
N GLU A 16 -2.34 9.64 -3.47
CA GLU A 16 -2.05 9.03 -4.76
C GLU A 16 -1.57 7.59 -4.56
N TYR A 17 -2.13 6.69 -5.36
CA TYR A 17 -1.74 5.29 -5.40
C TYR A 17 -1.06 4.93 -6.71
N LYS A 18 0.00 4.11 -6.62
CA LYS A 18 0.61 3.46 -7.78
C LYS A 18 0.80 1.98 -7.50
N ALA A 19 0.42 1.15 -8.46
CA ALA A 19 0.61 -0.29 -8.38
C ALA A 19 1.42 -0.78 -9.59
N PHE A 20 2.40 -1.63 -9.33
CA PHE A 20 3.24 -2.23 -10.37
C PHE A 20 3.38 -3.73 -10.15
N ALA A 21 3.45 -4.50 -11.23
CA ALA A 21 3.79 -5.92 -11.16
C ALA A 21 5.02 -6.21 -12.02
N ARG A 22 5.92 -7.04 -11.48
CA ARG A 22 7.12 -7.51 -12.19
C ARG A 22 7.33 -8.99 -11.96
N SER A 23 7.40 -9.77 -13.03
CA SER A 23 7.99 -11.10 -12.95
C SER A 23 9.51 -11.03 -13.00
N PHE A 24 10.16 -11.83 -12.17
CA PHE A 24 11.61 -12.01 -12.17
C PHE A 24 12.03 -13.37 -12.76
N PHE A 25 11.07 -14.20 -13.18
CA PHE A 25 11.31 -15.55 -13.68
C PHE A 25 10.92 -15.64 -15.16
N GLN A 26 11.88 -15.99 -16.02
CA GLN A 26 11.64 -16.10 -17.46
C GLN A 26 10.65 -17.21 -17.84
N ASN A 27 10.61 -18.29 -17.05
CA ASN A 27 9.78 -19.46 -17.31
C ASN A 27 8.53 -19.55 -16.41
N ALA A 28 8.30 -18.53 -15.58
CA ALA A 28 7.16 -18.44 -14.67
C ALA A 28 6.69 -16.98 -14.56
N PRO A 29 6.15 -16.39 -15.64
CA PRO A 29 5.71 -14.98 -15.66
C PRO A 29 4.63 -14.66 -14.63
N GLU A 30 3.85 -15.65 -14.20
CA GLU A 30 2.86 -15.57 -13.13
C GLU A 30 3.49 -15.47 -11.72
N ALA A 31 4.72 -15.95 -11.55
CA ALA A 31 5.51 -15.71 -10.35
C ALA A 31 6.10 -14.28 -10.42
N ALA A 32 5.39 -13.34 -9.82
CA ALA A 32 5.75 -11.94 -9.85
C ALA A 32 5.71 -11.32 -8.46
N VAL A 33 6.17 -10.08 -8.40
CA VAL A 33 6.07 -9.23 -7.22
C VAL A 33 5.17 -8.05 -7.57
N LEU A 34 4.12 -7.89 -6.78
CA LEU A 34 3.28 -6.70 -6.76
C LEU A 34 3.94 -5.66 -5.85
N TYR A 35 4.10 -4.44 -6.35
CA TYR A 35 4.58 -3.27 -5.62
C TYR A 35 3.46 -2.24 -5.53
N LEU A 36 3.15 -1.82 -4.30
CA LEU A 36 2.19 -0.76 -4.03
C LEU A 36 2.92 0.43 -3.43
N VAL A 37 2.56 1.62 -3.89
CA VAL A 37 3.05 2.89 -3.39
C VAL A 37 1.85 3.77 -3.05
N ALA A 38 1.89 4.39 -1.88
CA ALA A 38 1.00 5.48 -1.51
C ALA A 38 1.82 6.73 -1.20
N THR A 39 1.33 7.88 -1.63
CA THR A 39 1.79 9.20 -1.17
C THR A 39 0.58 10.00 -0.73
N CYS A 40 0.72 10.78 0.33
CA CYS A 40 -0.34 11.69 0.78
C CYS A 40 0.26 12.86 1.54
N SER A 41 -0.56 13.89 1.77
CA SER A 41 -0.24 15.00 2.66
C SER A 41 -1.13 14.93 3.91
N TYR A 42 -0.71 15.62 4.98
CA TYR A 42 -1.50 15.79 6.20
C TYR A 42 -1.52 17.27 6.60
N GLY A 43 -2.62 17.71 7.22
CA GLY A 43 -2.71 19.06 7.80
C GLY A 43 -1.80 19.27 9.02
N SER A 44 -1.28 18.18 9.59
CA SER A 44 -0.32 18.18 10.70
C SER A 44 0.80 17.17 10.42
N THR A 45 2.00 17.45 10.94
CA THR A 45 3.17 16.64 10.60
C THR A 45 3.21 15.31 11.35
N GLY A 46 3.85 14.30 10.73
CA GLY A 46 4.37 13.14 11.43
C GLY A 46 3.50 11.89 11.47
N PHE A 47 2.43 11.82 10.68
CA PHE A 47 1.74 10.55 10.47
C PHE A 47 2.61 9.56 9.69
N THR A 48 2.64 8.32 10.15
CA THR A 48 3.22 7.20 9.40
C THR A 48 2.09 6.47 8.68
N ILE A 49 2.27 6.16 7.40
CA ILE A 49 1.33 5.31 6.65
C ILE A 49 2.00 3.99 6.30
N PHE A 50 1.20 2.93 6.20
CA PHE A 50 1.66 1.63 5.74
C PHE A 50 0.50 0.83 5.17
N PHE A 51 0.83 -0.19 4.38
CA PHE A 51 -0.18 -1.08 3.82
C PHE A 51 -0.35 -2.31 4.70
N GLU A 52 -1.60 -2.66 4.98
CA GLU A 52 -1.98 -3.97 5.49
C GLU A 52 -2.73 -4.75 4.41
N ARG A 53 -2.69 -6.08 4.52
CA ARG A 53 -3.47 -6.96 3.64
C ARG A 53 -4.35 -7.84 4.51
N ASP A 54 -5.64 -7.86 4.19
CA ASP A 54 -6.63 -8.70 4.83
C ASP A 54 -7.48 -9.37 3.76
N SER A 55 -7.48 -10.70 3.74
CA SER A 55 -8.35 -11.52 2.88
C SER A 55 -8.33 -11.17 1.38
N GLY A 56 -7.21 -10.61 0.89
CA GLY A 56 -7.06 -10.20 -0.53
C GLY A 56 -7.36 -8.73 -0.82
N GLN A 57 -7.84 -7.96 0.15
CA GLN A 57 -7.97 -6.51 0.07
C GLN A 57 -6.75 -5.83 0.70
N PHE A 58 -6.25 -4.77 0.07
CA PHE A 58 -5.23 -3.92 0.66
C PHE A 58 -5.89 -2.79 1.43
N LYS A 59 -5.34 -2.44 2.58
CA LYS A 59 -5.78 -1.30 3.40
C LYS A 59 -4.61 -0.35 3.55
N LEU A 60 -4.81 0.94 3.29
CA LEU A 60 -3.85 1.95 3.69
C LEU A 60 -4.15 2.34 5.13
N MET A 61 -3.22 2.04 6.01
CA MET A 61 -3.31 2.32 7.43
C MET A 61 -2.44 3.52 7.78
N GLU A 62 -2.78 4.19 8.87
CA GLU A 62 -1.96 5.24 9.46
C GLU A 62 -1.77 5.04 10.96
N GLN A 63 -0.69 5.64 11.46
CA GLN A 63 -0.40 5.78 12.87
C GLN A 63 -0.07 7.24 13.19
N PRO A 64 -0.54 7.75 14.34
CA PRO A 64 -0.17 9.07 14.79
C PRO A 64 1.34 9.18 15.06
N PRO A 65 1.91 10.39 15.01
CA PRO A 65 3.34 10.62 15.24
C PRO A 65 3.79 10.08 16.60
N THR A 66 4.88 9.31 16.60
CA THR A 66 5.60 8.89 17.80
C THR A 66 6.88 9.71 17.97
N GLY A 67 6.75 11.04 18.01
CA GLY A 67 7.87 11.96 18.22
C GLY A 67 7.71 13.28 17.47
N ILE A 68 8.77 14.09 17.47
CA ILE A 68 8.82 15.33 16.70
C ILE A 68 9.26 14.98 15.28
N VAL A 69 8.31 14.96 14.35
CA VAL A 69 8.55 14.69 12.92
C VAL A 69 8.09 15.92 12.14
N ASN A 70 8.95 16.45 11.26
CA ASN A 70 8.71 17.70 10.51
C ASN A 70 8.27 17.46 9.05
N PHE A 71 7.74 16.28 8.73
CA PHE A 71 7.28 15.95 7.38
C PHE A 71 5.77 16.14 7.27
N LEU A 72 5.36 16.97 6.31
CA LEU A 72 3.95 17.17 5.92
C LEU A 72 3.50 16.19 4.84
N GLN A 73 4.45 15.57 4.14
CA GLN A 73 4.22 14.57 3.10
C GLN A 73 4.72 13.22 3.59
N THR A 74 3.89 12.20 3.44
CA THR A 74 4.24 10.82 3.81
C THR A 74 4.13 9.93 2.59
N PHE A 75 5.10 9.02 2.45
CA PHE A 75 5.09 7.98 1.43
C PHE A 75 5.32 6.62 2.07
N TYR A 76 4.76 5.58 1.46
CA TYR A 76 5.07 4.21 1.82
C TYR A 76 5.05 3.32 0.59
N ALA A 77 5.96 2.35 0.57
CA ALA A 77 6.02 1.33 -0.46
C ALA A 77 6.12 -0.04 0.19
N ALA A 78 5.33 -0.99 -0.29
CA ALA A 78 5.40 -2.39 0.13
C ALA A 78 5.22 -3.32 -1.06
N SER A 79 5.70 -4.55 -0.90
CA SER A 79 5.65 -5.56 -1.93
C SER A 79 5.16 -6.91 -1.42
N TRP A 80 4.51 -7.64 -2.32
CA TRP A 80 4.01 -9.00 -2.07
C TRP A 80 4.33 -9.91 -3.26
N PRO A 81 4.62 -11.20 -3.02
CA PRO A 81 4.58 -12.17 -4.10
C PRO A 81 3.15 -12.22 -4.68
N THR A 82 2.98 -12.51 -5.96
CA THR A 82 1.64 -12.73 -6.55
C THR A 82 1.13 -14.14 -6.24
N GLN A 83 2.03 -15.10 -6.06
CA GLN A 83 1.75 -16.47 -5.63
C GLN A 83 1.63 -16.57 -4.10
N GLY A 84 0.66 -17.34 -3.59
CA GLY A 84 0.32 -17.39 -2.14
C GLY A 84 -0.46 -16.16 -1.66
N VAL A 85 -0.83 -15.30 -2.61
CA VAL A 85 -1.72 -14.14 -2.48
C VAL A 85 -2.90 -14.48 -3.40
N SER A 86 -4.08 -13.87 -3.23
CA SER A 86 -5.32 -14.26 -3.92
C SER A 86 -5.29 -14.20 -5.48
N PHE A 87 -4.12 -13.94 -6.07
CA PHE A 87 -3.79 -13.81 -7.47
C PHE A 87 -3.03 -15.04 -8.01
N GLU A 88 -3.37 -16.24 -7.54
CA GLU A 88 -2.57 -17.45 -7.76
C GLU A 88 -2.44 -17.89 -9.23
N SER A 89 -3.42 -17.53 -10.07
CA SER A 89 -3.49 -17.98 -11.47
C SER A 89 -3.08 -16.95 -12.51
N GLU A 90 -3.27 -15.65 -12.22
CA GLU A 90 -2.99 -14.56 -13.16
C GLU A 90 -2.52 -13.30 -12.43
N LEU A 91 -1.65 -12.52 -13.09
CA LEU A 91 -1.23 -11.23 -12.58
C LEU A 91 -2.45 -10.29 -12.43
N PRO A 92 -2.62 -9.62 -11.28
CA PRO A 92 -3.72 -8.67 -11.14
C PRO A 92 -3.53 -7.53 -12.13
N THR A 93 -4.59 -7.22 -12.89
CA THR A 93 -4.64 -5.98 -13.69
C THR A 93 -5.01 -4.77 -12.84
N HIS A 94 -5.64 -5.01 -11.69
CA HIS A 94 -6.05 -4.01 -10.72
C HIS A 94 -5.92 -4.55 -9.30
N VAL A 95 -5.74 -3.63 -8.36
CA VAL A 95 -5.90 -3.91 -6.93
C VAL A 95 -6.94 -2.97 -6.33
N THR A 96 -7.63 -3.43 -5.30
CA THR A 96 -8.50 -2.59 -4.49
C THR A 96 -7.77 -2.21 -3.21
N ILE A 97 -7.69 -0.92 -2.94
CA ILE A 97 -7.12 -0.35 -1.73
C ILE A 97 -8.25 0.36 -0.96
N LEU A 98 -8.40 0.04 0.32
CA LEU A 98 -9.34 0.70 1.23
C LEU A 98 -8.59 1.72 2.10
N ASP A 99 -9.08 2.95 2.17
CA ASP A 99 -8.67 3.99 3.12
C ASP A 99 -9.89 4.57 3.84
N ALA A 100 -9.74 5.66 4.58
CA ALA A 100 -10.85 6.28 5.30
C ALA A 100 -11.86 6.97 4.37
N GLN A 101 -11.48 7.28 3.12
CA GLN A 101 -12.35 7.88 2.11
C GLN A 101 -13.11 6.84 1.29
N GLY A 102 -12.68 5.57 1.31
CA GLY A 102 -13.41 4.44 0.74
C GLY A 102 -12.52 3.50 -0.05
N GLU A 103 -13.13 2.78 -1.00
CA GLU A 103 -12.42 1.83 -1.85
C GLU A 103 -11.92 2.48 -3.14
N HIS A 104 -10.65 2.22 -3.46
CA HIS A 104 -9.96 2.73 -4.64
C HIS A 104 -9.50 1.58 -5.51
N LYS A 105 -9.92 1.59 -6.77
CA LYS A 105 -9.47 0.62 -7.77
C LYS A 105 -8.26 1.18 -8.52
N VAL A 106 -7.10 0.57 -8.31
CA VAL A 106 -5.82 1.05 -8.85
C VAL A 106 -5.35 0.09 -9.94
N GLU A 107 -5.06 0.64 -11.12
CA GLU A 107 -4.47 -0.10 -12.23
C GLU A 107 -3.06 -0.59 -11.87
N VAL A 108 -2.80 -1.87 -12.11
CA VAL A 108 -1.47 -2.47 -11.95
C VAL A 108 -0.73 -2.36 -13.28
N LYS A 109 0.33 -1.57 -13.28
CA LYS A 109 1.16 -1.35 -14.47
C LYS A 109 2.34 -2.33 -14.51
N PRO A 110 2.81 -2.75 -15.69
CA PRO A 110 4.05 -3.49 -15.78
C PRO A 110 5.22 -2.62 -15.31
N TRP A 111 6.07 -3.16 -14.44
CA TRP A 111 7.34 -2.50 -14.11
C TRP A 111 8.37 -2.83 -15.20
N ARG A 112 8.69 -1.83 -16.03
CA ARG A 112 9.73 -1.93 -17.07
C ARG A 112 11.04 -1.35 -16.58
#